data_AF-A0A0D8Y822-F1
#
_entry.id   AF-A0A0D8Y822-F1
#
_cell.length_a   1.000
_cell.length_b   1.000
_cell.length_c   1.000
_cell.angle_alpha   90.00
_cell.angle_beta   90.00
_cell.angle_gamma   90.00
#
_symmetry.space_group_name_H-M   'P 1'
#
loop_
_entity.id
_entity.type
_entity.pdbx_description
1 polymer ?
#
loop_
_entity_poly.entity_id
_entity_poly.type
_entity_poly.pdbx_seq_one_letter_code
_entity_poly.pdbx_strand_id
1 'polypeptide(L)'
;MMKAKDGAVRLSRVSEILLEATMLMVSSQHQDSPPIGQHDRREIPKFNLDWLHSGWCNNLQRPEFGSAFQPLLHLLPPQYDDGINVPRSTSSNGTPLPNPRVISNIVHHEADIEHQKYSHMIMQFGQFIAHDITHSPLDIGTNGEALNCSRRNRERNQN
;
A
#
# COMPACT_ATOMS: atom_id res chain seq x y z
N MET A 1 11.37 -15.60 12.84
CA MET A 1 10.92 -14.35 12.14
C MET A 1 12.02 -13.29 11.96
N MET A 2 12.99 -13.14 12.86
CA MET A 2 14.14 -12.21 12.65
C MET A 2 15.06 -12.66 11.50
N LYS A 3 15.33 -13.96 11.36
CA LYS A 3 16.17 -14.50 10.26
C LYS A 3 15.52 -14.34 8.87
N ALA A 4 14.19 -14.43 8.77
CA ALA A 4 13.47 -14.17 7.52
C ALA A 4 13.48 -12.68 7.14
N LYS A 5 13.50 -11.78 8.14
CA LYS A 5 13.60 -10.34 7.94
C LYS A 5 14.99 -9.93 7.45
N ASP A 6 16.05 -10.48 8.04
CA ASP A 6 17.43 -10.16 7.62
C ASP A 6 17.74 -10.64 6.19
N GLY A 7 17.11 -11.74 5.74
CA GLY A 7 17.16 -12.19 4.34
C GLY A 7 16.34 -11.32 3.38
N ALA A 8 15.12 -10.93 3.77
CA ALA A 8 14.23 -10.10 2.95
C ALA A 8 14.72 -8.64 2.82
N VAL A 9 15.37 -8.09 3.84
CA VAL A 9 15.98 -6.75 3.82
C VAL A 9 17.16 -6.68 2.83
N ARG A 10 17.79 -7.81 2.48
CA ARG A 10 18.81 -7.86 1.41
C ARG A 10 18.23 -7.95 -0.01
N LEU A 11 16.94 -8.25 -0.15
CA LEU A 11 16.23 -8.37 -1.44
C LEU A 11 15.38 -7.12 -1.78
N SER A 12 15.39 -6.08 -0.94
CA SER A 12 14.53 -4.88 -1.08
C SER A 12 14.90 -3.91 -2.22
N ARG A 13 15.77 -4.29 -3.16
CA ARG A 13 16.02 -3.46 -4.36
C ARG A 13 14.80 -3.39 -5.29
N VAL A 14 13.94 -4.40 -5.28
CA VAL A 14 12.72 -4.42 -6.11
C VAL A 14 11.70 -3.39 -5.61
N SER A 15 11.58 -3.21 -4.29
CA SER A 15 10.70 -2.19 -3.70
C SER A 15 11.18 -0.76 -3.99
N GLU A 16 12.50 -0.52 -4.05
CA GLU A 16 13.04 0.79 -4.45
C GLU A 16 12.75 1.11 -5.92
N ILE A 17 12.90 0.13 -6.82
CA ILE A 17 12.54 0.29 -8.23
C ILE A 17 11.04 0.60 -8.40
N LEU A 18 10.19 -0.12 -7.66
CA LEU A 18 8.75 0.13 -7.66
C LEU A 18 8.41 1.51 -7.09
N LEU A 19 9.12 1.97 -6.05
CA LEU A 19 8.92 3.29 -5.46
C LEU A 19 9.30 4.42 -6.42
N GLU A 20 10.46 4.31 -7.08
CA GLU A 20 10.94 5.27 -8.09
C GLU A 20 10.02 5.30 -9.32
N ALA A 21 9.60 4.13 -9.82
CA ALA A 21 8.62 4.03 -10.90
C ALA A 21 7.27 4.66 -10.51
N THR A 22 6.83 4.42 -9.26
CA THR A 22 5.62 5.04 -8.70
C THR A 22 5.78 6.56 -8.65
N MET A 23 6.89 7.09 -8.13
CA MET A 23 7.15 8.53 -8.03
C MET A 23 7.19 9.22 -9.41
N LEU A 24 7.86 8.61 -10.40
CA LEU A 24 7.89 9.14 -11.77
C LEU A 24 6.49 9.18 -12.38
N MET A 25 5.71 8.11 -12.20
CA MET A 25 4.33 8.05 -12.67
C MET A 25 3.43 9.07 -11.96
N VAL A 26 3.57 9.28 -10.64
CA VAL A 26 2.83 10.33 -9.89
C VAL A 26 3.13 11.72 -10.44
N SER A 27 4.41 12.05 -10.66
CA SER A 27 4.84 13.38 -11.11
C SER A 27 4.34 13.73 -12.52
N SER A 28 4.12 12.71 -13.36
CA SER A 28 3.56 12.87 -14.71
C SER A 28 2.03 13.03 -14.74
N GLN A 29 1.31 12.67 -13.66
CA GLN A 29 -0.17 12.65 -13.67
C GLN A 29 -0.83 13.95 -13.22
N HIS A 30 -0.08 14.87 -12.61
CA HIS A 30 -0.64 16.15 -12.15
C HIS A 30 -0.98 17.13 -13.30
N GLN A 31 -0.64 16.81 -14.56
CA GLN A 31 -0.87 17.70 -15.71
C GLN A 31 -1.85 17.17 -16.77
N ASP A 32 -2.06 15.85 -16.88
CA ASP A 32 -2.80 15.28 -18.02
C ASP A 32 -4.11 14.57 -17.66
N SER A 33 -4.53 14.64 -16.39
CA SER A 33 -5.87 14.18 -15.99
C SER A 33 -6.89 15.29 -16.29
N PRO A 34 -7.79 15.10 -17.26
CA PRO A 34 -8.87 16.05 -17.49
C PRO A 34 -9.73 16.14 -16.22
N PRO A 35 -10.20 17.34 -15.85
CA PRO A 35 -10.93 17.53 -14.61
C PRO A 35 -12.18 16.63 -14.59
N ILE A 36 -12.46 16.10 -13.39
CA ILE A 36 -13.59 15.21 -13.12
C ILE A 36 -14.87 15.81 -13.71
N GLY A 37 -15.42 15.18 -14.75
CA GLY A 37 -16.68 15.58 -15.39
C GLY A 37 -16.59 16.35 -16.71
N GLN A 38 -15.41 16.56 -17.32
CA GLN A 38 -15.29 17.26 -18.61
C GLN A 38 -15.32 16.38 -19.88
N HIS A 39 -15.43 15.05 -19.76
CA HIS A 39 -15.59 14.19 -20.93
C HIS A 39 -17.06 13.97 -21.30
N ASP A 40 -17.42 14.27 -22.55
CA ASP A 40 -18.68 13.82 -23.12
C ASP A 40 -18.68 12.28 -23.12
N ARG A 41 -19.64 11.68 -22.39
CA ARG A 41 -19.82 10.22 -22.26
C ARG A 41 -19.97 9.48 -23.60
N ARG A 42 -20.12 10.21 -24.71
CA ARG A 42 -20.37 9.67 -26.05
C ARG A 42 -19.17 9.69 -26.97
N GLU A 43 -18.07 10.33 -26.60
CA GLU A 43 -16.84 10.28 -27.40
C GLU A 43 -15.88 9.26 -26.78
N ILE A 44 -15.66 8.14 -27.49
CA ILE A 44 -14.55 7.24 -27.17
C ILE A 44 -13.28 8.08 -27.33
N PRO A 45 -12.53 8.30 -26.24
CA PRO A 45 -11.32 9.09 -26.34
C PRO A 45 -10.39 8.44 -27.36
N LYS A 46 -9.87 9.21 -28.33
CA LYS A 46 -8.92 8.69 -29.33
C LYS A 46 -7.76 8.02 -28.58
N PHE A 47 -7.32 6.85 -29.06
CA PHE A 47 -6.29 6.02 -28.42
C PHE A 47 -5.15 6.87 -27.85
N ASN A 48 -5.12 7.04 -26.52
CA ASN A 48 -4.06 7.71 -25.78
C ASN A 48 -3.33 6.65 -24.95
N LEU A 49 -2.01 6.58 -25.11
CA LEU A 49 -1.17 5.59 -24.47
C LEU A 49 -1.15 5.78 -22.94
N ASP A 50 -1.26 7.02 -22.46
CA ASP A 50 -1.22 7.34 -21.03
C ASP A 50 -2.47 6.84 -20.29
N TRP A 51 -3.62 6.86 -20.96
CA TRP A 51 -4.88 6.34 -20.41
C TRP A 51 -4.85 4.82 -20.31
N LEU A 52 -4.23 4.14 -21.28
CA LEU A 52 -4.04 2.70 -21.23
C LEU A 52 -3.14 2.29 -20.07
N HIS A 53 -2.01 2.99 -19.88
CA HIS A 53 -1.05 2.69 -18.82
C HIS A 53 -1.57 2.99 -17.42
N SER A 54 -2.41 4.01 -17.29
CA SER A 54 -3.07 4.33 -16.01
C SER A 54 -4.32 3.49 -15.74
N GLY A 55 -4.84 2.76 -16.72
CA GLY A 55 -6.12 2.03 -16.60
C GLY A 55 -7.35 2.94 -16.66
N TRP A 56 -7.18 4.21 -17.01
CA TRP A 56 -8.26 5.19 -17.13
C TRP A 56 -9.21 4.84 -18.29
N CYS A 57 -10.51 5.07 -18.09
CA CYS A 57 -11.57 4.79 -19.07
C CYS A 57 -11.78 3.30 -19.41
N ASN A 58 -11.22 2.36 -18.63
CA ASN A 58 -11.58 0.94 -18.75
C ASN A 58 -13.08 0.71 -18.48
N ASN A 59 -13.64 1.45 -17.51
CA ASN A 59 -15.08 1.49 -17.28
C ASN A 59 -15.71 2.74 -17.93
N LEU A 60 -16.53 2.55 -18.96
CA LEU A 60 -17.13 3.65 -19.74
C LEU A 60 -18.11 4.53 -18.94
N GLN A 61 -18.71 3.99 -17.88
CA GLN A 61 -19.64 4.76 -17.03
C GLN A 61 -18.89 5.55 -15.95
N ARG A 62 -17.78 5.00 -15.48
CA ARG A 62 -16.95 5.51 -14.38
C ARG A 62 -15.47 5.39 -14.75
N PRO A 63 -14.93 6.29 -15.60
CA PRO A 63 -13.58 6.18 -16.15
C PRO A 63 -12.45 6.06 -15.12
N GLU A 64 -12.68 6.54 -13.90
CA GLU A 64 -11.74 6.49 -12.78
C GLU A 64 -11.69 5.13 -12.04
N PHE A 65 -12.61 4.21 -12.32
CA PHE A 65 -12.68 2.94 -11.60
C PHE A 65 -11.51 2.03 -11.97
N GLY A 66 -10.68 1.74 -10.97
CA GLY A 66 -9.52 0.86 -11.13
C GLY A 66 -8.32 1.54 -11.80
N SER A 67 -8.38 2.86 -12.04
CA SER A 67 -7.20 3.58 -12.51
C SER A 67 -6.14 3.68 -11.42
N ALA A 68 -4.87 3.69 -11.81
CA ALA A 68 -3.75 3.91 -10.91
C ALA A 68 -3.87 5.24 -10.15
N PHE A 69 -3.19 5.34 -9.01
CA PHE A 69 -3.14 6.54 -8.14
C PHE A 69 -4.49 7.00 -7.57
N GLN A 70 -5.46 6.10 -7.53
CA GLN A 70 -6.71 6.30 -6.80
C GLN A 70 -6.62 5.70 -5.39
N PRO A 71 -7.37 6.25 -4.42
CA PRO A 71 -7.46 5.66 -3.09
C PRO A 71 -8.07 4.25 -3.16
N LEU A 72 -7.62 3.36 -2.27
CA LEU A 72 -8.19 2.03 -2.16
C LEU A 72 -9.66 2.10 -1.74
N LEU A 73 -10.49 1.25 -2.33
CA LEU A 73 -11.90 1.16 -1.98
C LEU A 73 -12.09 0.58 -0.57
N HIS A 74 -12.83 1.30 0.27
CA HIS A 74 -13.26 0.81 1.57
C HIS A 74 -14.54 -0.03 1.44
N LEU A 75 -14.45 -1.34 1.67
CA LEU A 75 -15.62 -2.24 1.72
C LEU A 75 -16.44 -2.07 3.01
N LEU A 76 -15.82 -1.56 4.07
CA LEU A 76 -16.44 -1.23 5.36
C LEU A 76 -16.00 0.17 5.79
N PRO A 77 -16.80 0.88 6.63
CA PRO A 77 -16.40 2.17 7.16
C PRO A 77 -15.04 2.07 7.90
N PRO A 78 -14.12 3.03 7.69
CA PRO A 78 -12.84 3.03 8.38
C PRO A 78 -13.02 3.20 9.89
N GLN A 79 -12.05 2.70 10.67
CA GLN A 79 -12.09 2.72 12.14
C GLN A 79 -10.78 3.30 12.67
N TYR A 80 -10.79 4.61 12.94
CA TYR A 80 -9.71 5.37 13.55
C TYR A 80 -10.07 5.74 14.99
N ASP A 81 -9.08 6.02 15.84
CA ASP A 81 -9.31 6.38 17.26
C ASP A 81 -10.04 7.72 17.39
N ASP A 82 -9.76 8.66 16.48
CA ASP A 82 -10.39 9.97 16.38
C ASP A 82 -11.46 10.06 15.27
N GLY A 83 -11.72 8.93 14.58
CA GLY A 83 -12.62 8.86 13.43
C GLY A 83 -12.07 9.46 12.14
N ILE A 84 -10.82 9.94 12.10
CA ILE A 84 -10.23 10.64 10.95
C ILE A 84 -8.96 9.96 10.47
N ASN A 85 -7.90 9.95 11.27
CA ASN A 85 -6.57 9.47 10.84
C ASN A 85 -5.70 8.88 11.93
N VAL A 86 -6.07 8.99 13.21
CA VAL A 86 -5.28 8.43 14.31
C VAL A 86 -5.43 6.91 14.29
N PRO A 87 -4.34 6.13 14.15
CA PRO A 87 -4.41 4.68 14.19
C PRO A 87 -5.10 4.20 15.47
N ARG A 88 -6.09 3.32 15.29
CA ARG A 88 -6.90 2.79 16.40
C ARG A 88 -6.01 2.20 17.49
N SER A 89 -6.26 2.61 18.74
CA SER A 89 -5.51 2.16 19.92
C SER A 89 -6.35 1.36 20.92
N THR A 90 -7.68 1.36 20.74
CA THR A 90 -8.65 0.77 21.67
C THR A 90 -9.46 -0.38 21.03
N SER A 91 -9.72 -1.42 21.81
CA SER A 91 -10.54 -2.58 21.43
C SER A 91 -12.05 -2.25 21.54
N SER A 92 -12.92 -3.11 20.99
CA SER A 92 -14.38 -2.93 21.01
C SER A 92 -14.99 -2.89 22.42
N ASN A 93 -14.28 -3.45 23.40
CA ASN A 93 -14.61 -3.43 24.83
C ASN A 93 -13.97 -2.25 25.59
N GLY A 94 -13.34 -1.30 24.89
CA GLY A 94 -12.72 -0.11 25.48
C GLY A 94 -11.32 -0.33 26.09
N THR A 95 -10.78 -1.56 26.04
CA THR A 95 -9.42 -1.82 26.56
C THR A 95 -8.35 -1.47 25.52
N PRO A 96 -7.12 -1.09 25.91
CA PRO A 96 -6.02 -0.86 24.97
C PRO A 96 -5.71 -2.09 24.11
N LEU A 97 -5.40 -1.87 22.82
CA LEU A 97 -4.93 -2.92 21.93
C LEU A 97 -3.51 -3.37 22.32
N PRO A 98 -3.23 -4.68 22.27
CA PRO A 98 -1.91 -5.21 22.59
C PRO A 98 -0.87 -4.78 21.56
N ASN A 99 0.40 -4.70 21.99
CA ASN A 99 1.50 -4.43 21.08
C ASN A 99 1.53 -5.49 19.95
N PRO A 100 1.55 -5.10 18.67
CA PRO A 100 1.57 -6.04 17.54
C PRO A 100 2.73 -7.05 17.60
N ARG A 101 3.87 -6.69 18.20
CA ARG A 101 5.01 -7.58 18.38
C ARG A 101 4.71 -8.71 19.38
N VAL A 102 3.95 -8.41 20.43
CA VAL A 102 3.52 -9.41 21.41
C VAL A 102 2.58 -10.41 20.74
N ILE A 103 1.60 -9.93 19.97
CA ILE A 103 0.70 -10.79 19.18
C ILE A 103 1.50 -11.66 18.20
N SER A 104 2.45 -11.07 17.48
CA SER A 104 3.33 -11.81 16.57
C SER A 104 4.07 -12.94 17.29
N ASN A 105 4.66 -12.68 18.46
CA ASN A 105 5.40 -13.70 19.22
C ASN A 105 4.51 -14.83 19.76
N ILE A 106 3.26 -14.53 20.10
CA ILE A 106 2.33 -15.50 20.69
C ILE A 106 1.66 -16.34 19.60
N VAL A 107 1.29 -15.73 18.47
CA VAL A 107 0.47 -16.37 17.43
C VAL A 107 1.32 -16.99 16.32
N HIS A 108 2.44 -16.37 15.94
CA HIS A 108 3.26 -16.83 14.83
C HIS A 108 4.44 -17.64 15.35
N HIS A 109 4.29 -18.96 15.34
CA HIS A 109 5.38 -19.89 15.66
C HIS A 109 6.26 -20.13 14.44
N GLU A 110 7.57 -20.20 14.68
CA GLU A 110 8.54 -20.56 13.66
C GLU A 110 8.59 -22.09 13.55
N ALA A 111 8.24 -22.62 12.40
CA ALA A 111 8.37 -24.03 12.07
C ALA A 111 8.81 -24.16 10.61
N ASP A 112 9.78 -25.03 10.38
CA ASP A 112 10.28 -25.32 9.04
C ASP A 112 9.46 -26.50 8.48
N ILE A 113 8.31 -26.17 7.90
CA ILE A 113 7.34 -27.16 7.39
C ILE A 113 7.18 -26.93 5.88
N GLU A 114 7.73 -27.85 5.10
CA GLU A 114 7.56 -27.84 3.64
C GLU A 114 6.21 -28.44 3.23
N HIS A 115 5.59 -27.83 2.22
CA HIS A 115 4.33 -28.33 1.68
C HIS A 115 4.56 -29.44 0.64
N GLN A 116 4.09 -30.66 0.91
CA GLN A 116 4.40 -31.84 0.08
C GLN A 116 3.80 -31.81 -1.35
N LYS A 117 2.77 -30.98 -1.60
CA LYS A 117 2.06 -30.94 -2.89
C LYS A 117 2.30 -29.68 -3.72
N TYR A 118 2.85 -28.62 -3.13
CA TYR A 118 2.91 -27.31 -3.76
C TYR A 118 4.33 -26.80 -3.73
N SER A 119 4.79 -26.32 -4.87
CA SER A 119 6.10 -25.69 -4.94
C SER A 119 6.06 -24.29 -4.34
N HIS A 120 7.23 -23.78 -3.95
CA HIS A 120 7.40 -22.38 -3.53
C HIS A 120 6.95 -21.36 -4.59
N MET A 121 6.76 -21.77 -5.85
CA MET A 121 6.26 -20.91 -6.91
C MET A 121 4.88 -20.32 -6.59
N ILE A 122 4.02 -21.01 -5.81
CA ILE A 122 2.72 -20.47 -5.41
C ILE A 122 2.88 -19.19 -4.58
N MET A 123 3.82 -19.17 -3.63
CA MET A 123 4.10 -17.99 -2.82
C MET A 123 4.62 -16.85 -3.71
N GLN A 124 5.57 -17.14 -4.60
CA GLN A 124 6.18 -16.14 -5.47
C GLN A 124 5.18 -15.54 -6.47
N PHE A 125 4.30 -16.37 -7.03
CA PHE A 125 3.23 -15.92 -7.93
C PHE A 125 2.18 -15.10 -7.18
N GLY A 126 1.91 -15.43 -5.91
CA GLY A 126 1.07 -14.60 -5.04
C GLY A 126 1.61 -13.18 -4.86
N GLN A 127 2.92 -13.02 -4.67
CA GLN A 127 3.55 -11.69 -4.62
C GLN A 127 3.46 -10.96 -5.97
N PHE A 128 3.68 -11.67 -7.07
CA PHE A 128 3.57 -11.10 -8.43
C PHE A 128 2.18 -10.50 -8.66
N ILE A 129 1.12 -11.26 -8.36
CA ILE A 129 -0.27 -10.77 -8.47
C ILE A 129 -0.52 -9.60 -7.51
N ALA A 130 -0.08 -9.70 -6.25
CA ALA A 130 -0.32 -8.63 -5.27
C ALA A 130 0.30 -7.29 -5.72
N HIS A 131 1.50 -7.34 -6.32
CA HIS A 131 2.20 -6.16 -6.84
C HIS A 131 1.61 -5.61 -8.15
N ASP A 132 0.88 -6.43 -8.92
CA ASP A 132 0.18 -5.97 -10.13
C ASP A 132 -1.14 -5.27 -9.77
N ILE A 133 -1.83 -5.72 -8.70
CA ILE A 133 -3.14 -5.19 -8.32
C ILE A 133 -3.04 -3.94 -7.42
N THR A 134 -2.12 -3.93 -6.45
CA THR A 134 -2.09 -2.88 -5.43
C THR A 134 -0.69 -2.45 -5.01
N HIS A 135 -0.52 -1.15 -4.79
CA HIS A 135 0.64 -0.59 -4.11
C HIS A 135 0.20 0.58 -3.21
N SER A 136 0.75 0.66 -2.01
CA SER A 136 0.52 1.77 -1.08
C SER A 136 1.87 2.45 -0.80
N PRO A 137 2.08 3.69 -1.28
CA PRO A 137 3.35 4.38 -1.12
C PRO A 137 3.61 4.75 0.34
N LEU A 138 4.88 4.97 0.68
CA LEU A 138 5.30 5.48 1.99
C LEU A 138 5.31 7.01 1.97
N ASP A 139 4.94 7.60 3.11
CA ASP A 139 5.02 9.06 3.28
C ASP A 139 6.47 9.54 3.28
N ILE A 140 6.69 10.63 2.55
CA ILE A 140 7.97 11.32 2.44
C ILE A 140 7.91 12.55 3.35
N GLY A 141 9.02 12.84 4.04
CA GLY A 141 9.13 14.05 4.87
C GLY A 141 9.11 15.33 4.04
N THR A 142 8.97 16.48 4.71
CA THR A 142 8.87 17.81 4.08
C THR A 142 10.03 18.17 3.14
N ASN A 143 11.15 17.48 3.27
CA ASN A 143 12.38 17.73 2.50
C ASN A 143 12.54 16.79 1.30
N GLY A 144 11.53 15.96 0.99
CA GLY A 144 11.66 14.91 -0.03
C GLY A 144 12.45 13.68 0.45
N GLU A 145 12.84 13.65 1.73
CA GLU A 145 13.58 12.54 2.33
C GLU A 145 12.63 11.55 3.02
N ALA A 146 12.97 10.26 2.97
CA ALA A 146 12.23 9.22 3.69
C ALA A 146 12.19 9.51 5.20
N LEU A 147 11.01 9.36 5.81
CA LEU A 147 10.83 9.58 7.25
C LEU A 147 11.74 8.66 8.07
N ASN A 148 12.57 9.26 8.93
CA ASN A 148 13.42 8.50 9.85
C ASN A 148 12.61 8.02 11.07
N CYS A 149 11.94 6.88 10.91
CA CYS A 149 11.17 6.22 11.96
C CYS A 149 12.04 5.40 12.94
N SER A 150 13.37 5.52 12.87
CA SER A 150 14.30 4.77 13.74
C SER A 150 14.59 5.46 15.07
N ARG A 151 14.15 6.72 15.24
CA ARG A 151 14.34 7.46 16.51
C ARG A 151 13.35 6.95 17.58
N ARG A 152 13.92 6.37 18.65
CA ARG A 152 13.22 6.02 19.88
C ARG A 152 12.62 7.27 20.52
N ASN A 153 11.30 7.32 20.67
CA ASN A 153 10.66 8.18 21.68
C ASN A 153 11.01 7.65 23.08
N ARG A 154 12.19 8.01 23.59
CA ARG A 154 12.46 8.04 25.04
C ARG A 154 12.10 9.44 25.52
N GLU A 155 10.82 9.68 25.82
CA GLU A 155 10.35 10.76 26.71
C GLU A 155 8.81 10.70 26.83
N ARG A 156 8.33 9.75 27.62
CA ARG A 156 7.06 9.85 28.36
C ARG A 156 7.35 9.29 29.74
N ASN A 157 7.99 10.12 30.56
CA ASN A 157 8.03 10.06 32.03
C ASN A 157 8.76 11.32 32.51
N GLN A 158 8.07 12.45 32.42
CA GLN A 158 8.25 13.58 33.33
C GLN A 158 6.85 13.98 33.77
N ASN A 159 6.43 13.37 34.88
CA ASN A 159 5.58 13.87 35.97
C ASN A 159 4.95 12.69 36.71
#